data_AF-M4WYQ3-F1
#
_entry.id   AF-M4WYQ3-F1
#
_cell.length_a   1.000
_cell.length_b   1.000
_cell.length_c   1.000
_cell.angle_alpha   90.00
_cell.angle_beta   90.00
_cell.angle_gamma   90.00
#
_symmetry.space_group_name_H-M   'P 1'
#
loop_
_entity.id
_entity.type
_entity.pdbx_description
1 polymer ?
#
loop_
_entity_poly.entity_id
_entity_poly.type
_entity_poly.pdbx_seq_one_letter_code
_entity_poly.pdbx_strand_id
1 'polypeptide(L)' 'MLKRQGVIETWHDRRIGAGQEIDQVIDEHINSDEIILLQVSPDFLASDYCYDIEMTRATQHTGVG' A
#
# COMPACT_ATOMS: atom_id res chain seq x y z
N MET A 1 4.07 -16.50 7.47
CA MET A 1 4.93 -17.65 7.09
C MET A 1 5.85 -17.29 5.93
N LEU A 2 5.33 -16.72 4.83
CA LEU A 2 6.10 -16.32 3.64
C LEU A 2 7.31 -15.43 3.94
N LYS A 3 7.15 -14.39 4.76
CA LYS A 3 8.27 -13.55 5.23
C LYS A 3 9.32 -14.33 6.03
N ARG A 4 8.91 -15.28 6.90
CA ARG A 4 9.84 -16.15 7.65
C ARG A 4 10.57 -17.15 6.76
N GLN A 5 9.97 -17.50 5.62
CA GLN A 5 10.59 -18.35 4.60
C GLN A 5 11.49 -17.55 3.64
N GLY A 6 11.56 -16.22 3.77
CA GLY A 6 12.38 -15.36 2.92
C GLY A 6 11.85 -15.19 1.49
N VAL A 7 10.59 -15.55 1.25
CA VAL A 7 10.00 -15.53 -0.10
C VAL A 7 9.45 -14.14 -0.45
N ILE A 8 9.06 -13.37 0.55
CA ILE A 8 8.56 -12.00 0.37
C ILE A 8 9.19 -11.06 1.39
N GLU A 9 9.38 -9.82 0.97
CA GLU A 9 9.46 -8.68 1.87
C GLU A 9 8.08 -8.01 1.95
N THR A 10 7.81 -7.28 3.02
CA THR A 10 6.50 -6.66 3.26
C THR A 10 6.70 -5.22 3.66
N TRP A 11 5.89 -4.32 3.13
CA TRP A 11 5.85 -2.91 3.49
C TRP A 11 4.42 -2.47 3.90
N HIS A 12 4.32 -1.42 4.72
CA HIS A 12 3.07 -0.74 5.08
C HIS A 12 3.36 0.69 5.52
N ASP A 13 2.40 1.60 5.36
CA ASP A 13 2.46 3.05 5.64
C ASP A 13 3.09 3.44 6.99
N ARG A 14 2.86 2.69 8.08
CA ARG A 14 3.43 2.99 9.42
C ARG A 14 4.96 2.88 9.49
N ARG A 15 5.62 2.54 8.39
CA ARG A 15 7.09 2.52 8.27
C ARG A 15 7.65 3.86 7.78
N ILE A 16 6.78 4.77 7.34
CA ILE A 16 7.17 6.13 6.96
C ILE A 16 7.62 6.86 8.22
N GLY A 17 8.89 7.23 8.25
CA GLY A 17 9.53 7.95 9.33
C GLY A 17 9.21 9.43 9.32
N ALA A 18 9.50 10.09 10.44
CA ALA A 18 9.35 11.53 10.56
C ALA A 18 10.24 12.27 9.53
N GLY A 19 9.67 13.25 8.85
CA GLY A 19 10.36 14.03 7.81
C GLY A 19 10.34 13.42 6.42
N GLN A 20 9.68 12.28 6.23
CA GLN A 20 9.41 11.72 4.90
C GLN A 20 8.06 12.22 4.37
N GLU A 21 8.01 12.51 3.07
CA GLU A 21 6.76 12.86 2.40
C GLU A 21 5.92 11.60 2.16
N ILE A 22 4.78 11.51 2.84
CA ILE A 22 3.93 10.32 2.89
C ILE A 22 3.52 9.88 1.48
N ASP A 23 2.99 10.82 0.69
CA ASP A 23 2.49 10.54 -0.65
C ASP A 23 3.59 10.00 -1.58
N GLN A 24 4.81 10.55 -1.48
CA GLN A 24 5.92 10.11 -2.32
C GLN A 24 6.36 8.68 -1.97
N VAL A 25 6.48 8.36 -0.68
CA VAL A 25 6.90 7.01 -0.26
C VAL A 25 5.85 5.97 -0.63
N ILE A 26 4.56 6.31 -0.49
CA ILE A 26 3.47 5.43 -0.90
C ILE A 26 3.48 5.23 -2.43
N ASP A 27 3.66 6.30 -3.21
CA ASP A 27 3.75 6.20 -4.66
C ASP A 27 4.93 5.34 -5.12
N GLU A 28 6.08 5.46 -4.47
CA GLU A 28 7.24 4.62 -4.75
C GLU A 28 6.89 3.14 -4.58
N HIS A 29 6.29 2.75 -3.44
CA HIS A 29 5.91 1.36 -3.17
C HIS A 29 4.79 0.83 -4.07
N ILE A 30 3.77 1.64 -4.37
CA ILE A 30 2.70 1.25 -5.31
C ILE A 30 3.26 0.94 -6.69
N ASN A 31 4.29 1.67 -7.14
CA ASN A 31 4.85 1.50 -8.47
C ASN A 31 5.99 0.47 -8.54
N SER A 32 6.66 0.17 -7.43
CA SER A 32 7.80 -0.76 -7.41
C SER A 32 7.46 -2.17 -6.92
N ASP A 33 6.45 -2.32 -6.06
CA ASP A 33 6.18 -3.60 -5.41
C ASP A 33 5.43 -4.55 -6.36
N GLU A 34 5.86 -5.81 -6.41
CA GLU A 34 5.31 -6.82 -7.34
C GLU A 34 3.87 -7.25 -6.99
N ILE A 35 3.49 -7.09 -5.71
CA ILE A 35 2.19 -7.51 -5.19
C ILE A 35 1.69 -6.44 -4.24
N ILE A 36 0.51 -5.90 -4.55
CA ILE A 36 -0.23 -5.00 -3.66
C ILE A 36 -1.32 -5.81 -2.94
N LEU A 37 -1.34 -5.77 -1.61
CA LEU A 37 -2.37 -6.42 -0.79
C LEU A 37 -3.24 -5.38 -0.10
N LEU A 38 -4.50 -5.28 -0.54
CA LEU A 38 -5.51 -4.43 0.10
C LEU A 38 -6.17 -5.19 1.27
N GLN A 39 -5.92 -4.74 2.51
CA GLN A 39 -6.58 -5.29 3.69
C GLN A 39 -7.85 -4.50 4.01
N VAL A 40 -8.96 -4.86 3.35
CA VAL A 40 -10.26 -4.22 3.58
C VAL A 40 -10.81 -4.62 4.96
N SER A 41 -11.04 -3.62 5.81
CA SER A 41 -11.64 -3.74 7.15
C SER A 41 -12.57 -2.54 7.41
N PRO A 42 -13.44 -2.57 8.42
CA PRO A 42 -14.26 -1.41 8.78
C PRO A 42 -13.41 -0.15 9.06
N ASP A 43 -12.26 -0.30 9.71
CA ASP A 43 -11.33 0.80 9.97
C ASP A 43 -10.68 1.33 8.68
N PHE A 44 -10.41 0.45 7.70
CA PHE A 44 -9.90 0.83 6.37
C PHE A 44 -10.94 1.65 5.60
N LEU A 45 -12.21 1.22 5.62
CA LEU A 45 -13.31 1.93 4.94
C LEU A 45 -13.65 3.28 5.60
N ALA A 46 -13.30 3.45 6.88
CA ALA A 46 -13.49 4.70 7.61
C ALA A 46 -12.33 5.70 7.43
N SER A 47 -11.26 5.31 6.71
CA SER A 47 -10.11 6.15 6.39
C SER A 47 -10.23 6.68 4.96
N ASP A 48 -10.61 7.96 4.82
CA ASP A 48 -10.75 8.63 3.51
C ASP A 48 -9.46 8.52 2.68
N TYR A 49 -8.28 8.58 3.31
CA TYR A 49 -6.99 8.44 2.64
C TYR A 49 -6.78 7.03 2.04
N CYS A 50 -7.07 5.98 2.81
CA CYS A 50 -6.89 4.60 2.37
C CYS A 50 -7.89 4.20 1.27
N TYR A 51 -9.12 4.68 1.38
CA TYR A 51 -10.17 4.36 0.42
C TYR A 51 -10.04 5.19 -0.88
N ASP A 52 -9.82 6.51 -0.80
CA ASP A 52 -9.84 7.34 -2.01
C ASP A 52 -8.51 7.36 -2.75
N ILE A 53 -7.37 7.32 -2.05
CA ILE A 53 -6.05 7.49 -2.67
C ILE A 53 -5.39 6.13 -2.92
N GLU A 54 -5.21 5.31 -1.88
CA GLU A 54 -4.48 4.04 -2.01
C GLU A 54 -5.24 3.04 -2.88
N MET A 55 -6.55 2.91 -2.72
CA MET A 55 -7.37 2.00 -3.54
C MET A 55 -7.42 2.45 -5.01
N THR A 56 -7.59 3.75 -5.28
CA THR A 56 -7.61 4.27 -6.65
C THR A 56 -6.28 4.04 -7.36
N ARG A 57 -5.15 4.32 -6.68
CA ARG A 57 -3.82 4.12 -7.26
C ARG A 57 -3.50 2.63 -7.47
N ALA A 58 -3.84 1.76 -6.51
CA ALA A 58 -3.64 0.32 -6.64
C ALA A 58 -4.47 -0.30 -7.78
N THR A 59 -5.71 0.14 -7.99
CA THR A 59 -6.59 -0.35 -9.05
C THR A 59 -6.19 0.16 -10.44
N GLN A 60 -5.69 1.40 -10.54
CA GLN A 60 -5.11 1.94 -11.79
C GLN A 60 -3.89 1.13 -12.26
N HIS A 61 -3.05 0.66 -11.32
CA HIS A 61 -1.90 -0.18 -11.64
C HIS A 61 -2.29 -1.59 -12.11
N THR A 62 -3.40 -2.15 -11.60
CA THR A 62 -3.85 -3.52 -11.91
C THR A 62 -4.72 -3.65 -13.17
N GLY A 63 -4.93 -2.58 -13.94
CA GLY A 63 -5.60 -2.65 -15.23
C GLY A 63 -7.08 -3.07 -15.17
N VAL A 64 -7.76 -2.81 -14.06
CA VAL A 64 -9.21 -2.96 -13.96
C VAL A 64 -9.83 -1.60 -14.29
N GLY A 65 -10.05 -1.37 -15.59
CA GLY A 65 -10.91 -0.31 -16.13
C GLY A 65 -12.18 -0.89 -16.73
#